data_AF-A0A9N7YDV4-F1
#
_entry.id   AF-A0A9N7YDV4-F1
#
_cell.length_a   1.000
_cell.length_b   1.000
_cell.length_c   1.000
_cell.angle_alpha   90.00
_cell.angle_beta   90.00
_cell.angle_gamma   90.00
#
_symmetry.space_group_name_H-M   'P 1'
#
loop_
_entity.id
_entity.type
_entity.pdbx_description
1 polymer ?
#
loop_
_entity_poly.entity_id
_entity_poly.type
_entity_poly.pdbx_seq_one_letter_code
_entity_poly.pdbx_strand_id
1 'polypeptide(L)'
;MPPHSMTTNIMTTAPATATTTAAVATTTNTTLITNTTVIALETPVGRTGCGTQQICGSEPSDCDPSSSSSSCFFVSAKQTDGQNFEFSISGESSGYIAATVSADTTVGGNDTTYICANNNGKVKFFSALLDNDKLTVTELPVNSVQGRVDGNLIQCTFVATLDLTTTRAAATSASLSLSTGTFDSTSGSLGTPDTKFRSGVVDLSDSTATISNELTTTNATTTATPAVTGHATTFQQSLVQVLLISMGVFTMALV
;
A
#
# COMPACT_ATOMS: atom_id res chain seq x y z
N MET A 1 -31.10 84.64 25.50
CA MET A 1 -31.80 84.39 24.22
C MET A 1 -30.79 83.77 23.26
N PRO A 2 -31.06 82.57 22.74
CA PRO A 2 -30.08 81.73 22.05
C PRO A 2 -29.98 82.06 20.54
N PRO A 3 -28.85 81.76 19.88
CA PRO A 3 -28.77 81.74 18.43
C PRO A 3 -29.31 80.41 17.87
N HIS A 4 -30.02 80.52 16.74
CA HIS A 4 -30.67 79.42 16.03
C HIS A 4 -29.65 78.53 15.30
N SER A 5 -29.82 77.22 15.47
CA SER A 5 -29.02 76.15 14.82
C SER A 5 -29.60 75.82 13.44
N MET A 6 -28.76 75.81 12.40
CA MET A 6 -29.09 75.24 11.10
C MET A 6 -28.58 73.79 11.03
N THR A 7 -29.49 72.82 10.92
CA THR A 7 -29.16 71.40 10.76
C THR A 7 -28.82 71.12 9.28
N THR A 8 -27.56 70.76 9.01
CA THR A 8 -27.14 70.15 7.74
C THR A 8 -27.17 68.64 7.92
N ASN A 9 -28.02 67.93 7.18
CA ASN A 9 -28.03 66.47 7.13
C ASN A 9 -26.79 65.97 6.36
N ILE A 10 -25.79 65.48 7.10
CA ILE A 10 -24.65 64.76 6.53
C ILE A 10 -24.97 63.26 6.64
N MET A 11 -25.19 62.62 5.49
CA MET A 11 -25.39 61.18 5.41
C MET A 11 -24.02 60.50 5.53
N THR A 12 -23.70 60.00 6.73
CA THR A 12 -22.48 59.23 7.01
C THR A 12 -22.75 57.74 6.82
N THR A 13 -22.35 57.19 5.67
CA THR A 13 -22.27 55.74 5.47
C THR A 13 -21.06 55.19 6.22
N ALA A 14 -21.30 54.35 7.23
CA ALA A 14 -20.27 53.64 7.96
C ALA A 14 -19.49 52.68 7.02
N PRO A 15 -18.17 52.52 7.19
CA PRO A 15 -17.41 51.51 6.46
C PRO A 15 -17.79 50.13 7.01
N ALA A 16 -18.37 49.27 6.16
CA ALA A 16 -18.64 47.89 6.50
C ALA A 16 -17.33 47.10 6.55
N THR A 17 -16.96 46.64 7.74
CA THR A 17 -15.85 45.71 7.96
C THR A 17 -16.20 44.41 7.25
N ALA A 18 -15.54 44.14 6.12
CA ALA A 18 -15.69 42.88 5.40
C ALA A 18 -14.99 41.76 6.19
N THR A 19 -15.74 41.08 7.05
CA THR A 19 -15.32 39.80 7.63
C THR A 19 -15.31 38.78 6.50
N THR A 20 -14.15 38.55 5.89
CA THR A 20 -13.93 37.41 4.99
C THR A 20 -14.00 36.14 5.80
N THR A 21 -15.20 35.58 5.97
CA THR A 21 -15.38 34.17 6.33
C THR A 21 -14.80 33.37 5.16
N ALA A 22 -13.59 32.86 5.32
CA ALA A 22 -13.03 31.89 4.41
C ALA A 22 -14.01 30.71 4.35
N ALA A 23 -14.65 30.53 3.19
CA ALA A 23 -15.40 29.31 2.93
C ALA A 23 -14.39 28.16 3.03
N VAL A 24 -14.55 27.30 4.03
CA VAL A 24 -13.88 26.01 4.07
C VAL A 24 -14.33 25.30 2.81
N ALA A 25 -13.44 25.20 1.82
CA ALA A 25 -13.67 24.39 0.64
C ALA A 25 -13.84 22.96 1.14
N THR A 26 -15.09 22.50 1.20
CA THR A 26 -15.38 21.09 1.40
C THR A 26 -14.93 20.42 0.11
N THR A 27 -13.77 19.78 0.12
CA THR A 27 -13.31 18.92 -0.97
C THR A 27 -14.33 17.80 -1.11
N THR A 28 -15.29 17.97 -2.02
CA THR A 28 -16.20 16.90 -2.41
C THR A 28 -15.35 15.87 -3.15
N ASN A 29 -15.03 14.76 -2.50
CA ASN A 29 -14.38 13.63 -3.15
C ASN A 29 -15.25 13.19 -4.33
N THR A 30 -14.71 13.24 -5.54
CA THR A 30 -15.41 12.75 -6.73
C THR A 30 -15.29 11.23 -6.75
N THR A 31 -16.34 10.52 -6.36
CA THR A 31 -16.40 9.06 -6.45
C THR A 31 -16.33 8.62 -7.90
N LEU A 32 -15.49 7.62 -8.18
CA LEU A 32 -15.36 7.06 -9.52
C LEU A 32 -16.65 6.41 -10.01
N ILE A 33 -16.95 6.57 -11.31
CA ILE A 33 -17.90 5.70 -12.01
C ILE A 33 -17.19 4.36 -12.27
N THR A 34 -17.77 3.26 -11.79
CA THR A 34 -17.21 1.92 -11.96
C THR A 34 -17.10 1.56 -13.45
N ASN A 35 -15.91 1.17 -13.89
CA ASN A 35 -15.67 0.57 -15.20
C ASN A 35 -14.53 -0.45 -15.12
N THR A 36 -14.89 -1.73 -15.04
CA THR A 36 -13.95 -2.84 -14.91
C THR A 36 -13.54 -3.43 -16.26
N THR A 37 -13.80 -2.72 -17.37
CA THR A 37 -13.35 -3.16 -18.70
C THR A 37 -11.84 -3.13 -18.75
N VAL A 38 -11.24 -4.30 -18.96
CA VAL A 38 -9.79 -4.44 -19.03
C VAL A 38 -9.31 -4.09 -20.43
N ILE A 39 -8.41 -3.12 -20.52
CA ILE A 39 -7.62 -2.86 -21.73
C ILE A 39 -6.20 -3.42 -21.58
N ALA A 40 -5.46 -3.54 -22.69
CA ALA A 40 -4.09 -4.04 -22.65
C ALA A 40 -3.17 -3.04 -21.92
N LEU A 41 -2.33 -3.56 -21.03
CA LEU A 41 -1.23 -2.80 -20.44
C LEU A 41 0.01 -2.91 -21.34
N GLU A 42 0.28 -1.84 -22.09
CA GLU A 42 1.36 -1.78 -23.09
C GLU A 42 2.76 -1.66 -22.45
N THR A 43 2.86 -0.89 -21.36
CA THR A 43 4.11 -0.69 -20.63
C THR A 43 4.10 -1.55 -19.37
N PRO A 44 5.09 -2.45 -19.16
CA PRO A 44 5.19 -3.23 -17.94
C PRO A 44 5.19 -2.35 -16.68
N VAL A 45 4.58 -2.84 -15.60
CA VAL A 45 4.69 -2.19 -14.28
C VAL A 45 6.16 -2.15 -13.88
N GLY A 46 6.60 -1.01 -13.34
CA GLY A 46 7.98 -0.77 -12.91
C GLY A 46 8.02 0.13 -11.67
N ARG A 47 9.23 0.48 -11.22
CA ARG A 47 9.43 1.32 -10.03
C ARG A 47 9.46 2.83 -10.31
N THR A 48 9.05 3.26 -11.51
CA THR A 48 9.10 4.67 -11.90
C THR A 48 8.29 5.53 -10.93
N GLY A 49 8.91 6.51 -10.27
CA GLY A 49 8.23 7.41 -9.34
C GLY A 49 8.09 6.89 -7.91
N CYS A 50 8.59 5.69 -7.58
CA CYS A 50 8.64 5.23 -6.19
C CYS A 50 9.42 6.21 -5.30
N GLY A 51 8.86 6.58 -4.15
CA GLY A 51 9.50 7.50 -3.19
C GLY A 51 9.46 8.98 -3.60
N THR A 52 8.75 9.32 -4.69
CA THR A 52 8.64 10.71 -5.19
C THR A 52 7.25 11.09 -5.66
N GLN A 53 6.55 10.17 -6.33
CA GLN A 53 5.19 10.36 -6.85
C GLN A 53 4.24 9.27 -6.36
N GLN A 54 4.76 8.14 -5.93
CA GLN A 54 3.98 7.02 -5.43
C GLN A 54 4.73 6.28 -4.34
N ILE A 55 3.95 5.71 -3.43
CA ILE A 55 4.47 4.74 -2.47
C ILE A 55 4.58 3.39 -3.16
N CYS A 56 5.62 2.63 -2.82
CA CYS A 56 5.89 1.33 -3.41
C CYS A 56 6.32 0.34 -2.33
N GLY A 57 5.80 -0.88 -2.43
CA GLY A 57 6.22 -2.03 -1.66
C GLY A 57 6.57 -3.17 -2.59
N SER A 58 7.63 -3.91 -2.25
CA SER A 58 7.99 -5.09 -3.03
C SER A 58 8.58 -6.19 -2.16
N GLU A 59 8.38 -7.44 -2.60
CA GLU A 59 9.02 -8.63 -2.06
C GLU A 59 9.63 -9.45 -3.22
N PRO A 60 10.95 -9.70 -3.24
CA PRO A 60 11.97 -9.16 -2.35
C PRO A 60 12.03 -7.63 -2.33
N SER A 61 12.59 -7.07 -1.26
CA SER A 61 12.83 -5.63 -1.17
C SER A 61 13.60 -5.13 -2.38
N ASP A 62 13.16 -3.99 -2.91
CA ASP A 62 13.77 -3.29 -4.04
C ASP A 62 13.81 -4.03 -5.39
N CYS A 63 13.10 -5.16 -5.53
CA CYS A 63 12.96 -5.83 -6.83
C CYS A 63 12.21 -4.95 -7.85
N ASP A 64 12.56 -5.10 -9.13
CA ASP A 64 11.93 -4.36 -10.24
C ASP A 64 10.98 -5.29 -11.04
N PRO A 65 9.66 -5.04 -11.02
CA PRO A 65 8.68 -5.85 -11.75
C PRO A 65 8.71 -5.66 -13.27
N SER A 66 9.45 -4.67 -13.78
CA SER A 66 9.62 -4.47 -15.23
C SER A 66 10.67 -5.42 -15.82
N SER A 67 11.58 -5.91 -14.97
CA SER A 67 12.49 -6.98 -15.33
C SER A 67 11.73 -8.30 -15.38
N SER A 68 12.04 -9.17 -16.32
CA SER A 68 11.40 -10.49 -16.49
C SER A 68 11.75 -11.48 -15.37
N SER A 69 12.10 -11.00 -14.17
CA SER A 69 12.37 -11.85 -13.02
C SER A 69 11.05 -12.28 -12.36
N SER A 70 10.89 -13.59 -12.27
CA SER A 70 9.73 -14.30 -11.73
C SER A 70 9.43 -14.05 -10.24
N SER A 71 10.35 -13.42 -9.50
CA SER A 71 10.26 -13.36 -8.05
C SER A 71 9.73 -12.04 -7.48
N CYS A 72 9.34 -11.07 -8.32
CA CYS A 72 8.99 -9.73 -7.83
C CYS A 72 7.50 -9.53 -7.61
N PHE A 73 7.09 -9.59 -6.35
CA PHE A 73 5.77 -9.18 -5.89
C PHE A 73 5.80 -7.68 -5.60
N PHE A 74 5.07 -6.89 -6.37
CA PHE A 74 5.13 -5.43 -6.30
C PHE A 74 3.72 -4.83 -6.20
N VAL A 75 3.58 -3.84 -5.33
CA VAL A 75 2.39 -3.01 -5.18
C VAL A 75 2.81 -1.55 -5.06
N SER A 76 2.07 -0.66 -5.70
CA SER A 76 2.25 0.79 -5.57
C SER A 76 0.92 1.50 -5.51
N ALA A 77 0.92 2.68 -4.88
CA ALA A 77 -0.24 3.55 -4.80
C ALA A 77 0.20 5.00 -5.06
N LYS A 78 -0.53 5.67 -5.95
CA LYS A 78 -0.34 7.07 -6.33
C LYS A 78 -1.65 7.81 -6.14
N GLN A 79 -1.67 8.81 -5.26
CA GLN A 79 -2.85 9.66 -5.14
C GLN A 79 -3.06 10.47 -6.43
N THR A 80 -4.30 10.47 -6.91
CA THR A 80 -4.70 11.22 -8.11
C THR A 80 -5.57 12.42 -7.75
N ASP A 81 -6.59 12.21 -6.92
CA ASP A 81 -7.48 13.25 -6.42
C ASP A 81 -8.22 12.75 -5.17
N GLY A 82 -8.18 13.48 -4.06
CA GLY A 82 -8.84 13.09 -2.81
C GLY A 82 -8.58 11.63 -2.41
N GLN A 83 -9.63 10.80 -2.39
CA GLN A 83 -9.57 9.37 -2.05
C GLN A 83 -9.28 8.46 -3.27
N ASN A 84 -8.97 9.02 -4.42
CA ASN A 84 -8.74 8.27 -5.65
C ASN A 84 -7.25 7.99 -5.80
N PHE A 85 -6.91 6.71 -5.92
CA PHE A 85 -5.55 6.23 -6.04
C PHE A 85 -5.39 5.39 -7.30
N GLU A 86 -4.35 5.68 -8.08
CA GLU A 86 -3.84 4.79 -9.11
C GLU A 86 -2.97 3.73 -8.43
N PHE A 87 -3.34 2.47 -8.60
CA PHE A 87 -2.60 1.32 -8.12
C PHE A 87 -1.92 0.61 -9.26
N SER A 88 -0.69 0.15 -9.04
CA SER A 88 -0.04 -0.82 -9.92
C SER A 88 0.39 -2.04 -9.13
N ILE A 89 0.01 -3.22 -9.60
CA ILE A 89 0.38 -4.52 -9.01
C ILE A 89 1.06 -5.42 -10.04
N SER A 90 2.03 -6.18 -9.58
CA SER A 90 2.76 -7.17 -10.38
C SER A 90 3.14 -8.37 -9.52
N GLY A 91 3.06 -9.57 -10.06
CA GLY A 91 3.52 -10.77 -9.37
C GLY A 91 3.29 -12.03 -10.20
N GLU A 92 3.98 -13.10 -9.83
CA GLU A 92 3.76 -14.40 -10.45
C GLU A 92 2.63 -15.17 -9.80
N SER A 93 1.71 -15.65 -10.63
CA SER A 93 0.62 -16.54 -10.23
C SER A 93 0.05 -17.26 -11.45
N SER A 94 -0.25 -18.55 -11.29
CA SER A 94 -1.03 -19.30 -12.29
C SER A 94 -2.53 -19.02 -12.21
N GLY A 95 -2.99 -18.36 -11.13
CA GLY A 95 -4.38 -17.97 -10.94
C GLY A 95 -4.55 -16.46 -10.97
N TYR A 96 -4.52 -15.83 -9.81
CA TYR A 96 -4.64 -14.37 -9.67
C TYR A 96 -3.57 -13.75 -8.78
N ILE A 97 -3.41 -12.43 -8.92
CA ILE A 97 -2.79 -11.54 -7.94
C ILE A 97 -3.85 -10.57 -7.41
N ALA A 98 -3.74 -10.14 -6.15
CA ALA A 98 -4.71 -9.26 -5.53
C ALA A 98 -4.06 -8.24 -4.60
N ALA A 99 -4.42 -6.97 -4.77
CA ALA A 99 -4.11 -5.90 -3.80
C ALA A 99 -5.27 -5.76 -2.82
N THR A 100 -4.98 -5.91 -1.53
CA THR A 100 -5.94 -5.64 -0.46
C THR A 100 -5.51 -4.40 0.32
N VAL A 101 -6.46 -3.50 0.53
CA VAL A 101 -6.31 -2.25 1.27
C VAL A 101 -7.13 -2.37 2.55
N SER A 102 -6.45 -2.29 3.70
CA SER A 102 -7.09 -2.35 5.02
C SER A 102 -6.92 -1.04 5.78
N ALA A 103 -7.99 -0.59 6.44
CA ALA A 103 -7.96 0.61 7.27
C ALA A 103 -7.18 0.42 8.59
N ASP A 104 -6.80 -0.82 8.91
CA ASP A 104 -5.96 -1.14 10.06
C ASP A 104 -4.82 -2.11 9.72
N THR A 105 -4.13 -2.62 10.73
CA THR A 105 -2.97 -3.52 10.57
C THR A 105 -3.35 -4.98 10.33
N THR A 106 -4.64 -5.31 10.43
CA THR A 106 -5.19 -6.67 10.38
C THR A 106 -5.95 -6.86 9.08
N VAL A 107 -5.27 -7.47 8.11
CA VAL A 107 -5.91 -7.89 6.85
C VAL A 107 -6.85 -9.06 7.12
N GLY A 108 -8.04 -9.02 6.52
CA GLY A 108 -9.12 -9.99 6.69
C GLY A 108 -10.33 -9.49 7.46
N GLY A 109 -10.50 -8.17 7.63
CA GLY A 109 -11.60 -7.55 8.37
C GLY A 109 -12.70 -6.96 7.48
N ASN A 110 -13.08 -7.66 6.41
CA ASN A 110 -13.91 -7.14 5.31
C ASN A 110 -13.19 -6.05 4.49
N ASP A 111 -11.92 -6.31 4.19
CA ASP A 111 -11.04 -5.36 3.52
C ASP A 111 -11.25 -5.30 2.02
N THR A 112 -11.12 -4.10 1.47
CA THR A 112 -11.29 -3.83 0.04
C THR A 112 -10.18 -4.52 -0.75
N THR A 113 -10.54 -5.35 -1.72
CA THR A 113 -9.58 -6.16 -2.48
C THR A 113 -9.83 -6.06 -3.99
N TYR A 114 -8.78 -5.73 -4.75
CA TYR A 114 -8.79 -5.64 -6.20
C TYR A 114 -7.94 -6.75 -6.80
N ILE A 115 -8.46 -7.46 -7.79
CA ILE A 115 -7.95 -8.76 -8.21
C ILE A 115 -7.76 -8.79 -9.71
N CYS A 116 -6.59 -9.25 -10.15
CA CYS A 116 -6.29 -9.55 -11.53
C CYS A 116 -6.00 -11.03 -11.70
N ALA A 117 -6.89 -11.73 -12.41
CA ALA A 117 -6.77 -13.15 -12.69
C ALA A 117 -6.27 -13.41 -14.12
N ASN A 118 -5.42 -14.40 -14.28
CA ASN A 118 -5.02 -14.95 -15.56
C ASN A 118 -6.14 -15.84 -16.11
N ASN A 119 -6.96 -15.28 -17.00
CA ASN A 119 -8.02 -15.97 -17.69
C ASN A 119 -7.56 -16.39 -19.09
N ASN A 120 -6.80 -17.49 -19.15
CA ASN A 120 -6.27 -18.05 -20.40
C ASN A 120 -5.40 -17.06 -21.19
N GLY A 121 -4.44 -16.42 -20.53
CA GLY A 121 -3.50 -15.46 -21.14
C GLY A 121 -4.04 -14.03 -21.24
N LYS A 122 -5.22 -13.75 -20.66
CA LYS A 122 -5.80 -12.40 -20.59
C LYS A 122 -6.18 -12.09 -19.15
N VAL A 123 -6.00 -10.83 -18.74
CA VAL A 123 -6.44 -10.40 -17.41
C VAL A 123 -7.98 -10.35 -17.36
N LYS A 124 -8.54 -10.96 -16.32
CA LYS A 124 -9.91 -10.73 -15.86
C LYS A 124 -9.85 -10.02 -14.51
N PHE A 125 -10.55 -8.90 -14.40
CA PHE A 125 -10.54 -8.07 -13.20
C PHE A 125 -11.74 -8.38 -12.29
N PHE A 126 -11.52 -8.39 -10.99
CA PHE A 126 -12.57 -8.49 -9.97
C PHE A 126 -12.34 -7.49 -8.85
N SER A 127 -13.44 -7.09 -8.23
CA SER A 127 -13.48 -6.39 -6.95
C SER A 127 -14.08 -7.34 -5.91
N ALA A 128 -13.56 -7.34 -4.70
CA ALA A 128 -14.02 -8.23 -3.63
C ALA A 128 -13.79 -7.61 -2.25
N LEU A 129 -14.46 -8.18 -1.26
CA LEU A 129 -14.17 -7.98 0.16
C LEU A 129 -13.46 -9.23 0.69
N LEU A 130 -12.34 -9.02 1.37
CA LEU A 130 -11.58 -10.07 2.03
C LEU A 130 -11.99 -10.15 3.49
N ASP A 131 -12.54 -11.29 3.90
CA ASP A 131 -12.88 -11.59 5.29
C ASP A 131 -12.27 -12.93 5.69
N ASN A 132 -11.41 -12.91 6.72
CA ASN A 132 -10.63 -14.03 7.29
C ASN A 132 -9.73 -14.86 6.37
N ASP A 133 -9.92 -14.85 5.04
CA ASP A 133 -9.22 -15.58 3.96
C ASP A 133 -10.17 -15.88 2.78
N LYS A 134 -11.43 -15.43 2.87
CA LYS A 134 -12.45 -15.62 1.84
C LYS A 134 -12.66 -14.33 1.07
N LEU A 135 -12.59 -14.45 -0.25
CA LEU A 135 -12.95 -13.38 -1.18
C LEU A 135 -14.43 -13.45 -1.52
N THR A 136 -15.17 -12.38 -1.24
CA THR A 136 -16.55 -12.20 -1.66
C THR A 136 -16.61 -11.13 -2.73
N VAL A 137 -16.85 -11.53 -3.98
CA VAL A 137 -16.93 -10.60 -5.12
C VAL A 137 -18.04 -9.57 -4.89
N THR A 138 -17.71 -8.30 -5.08
CA THR A 138 -18.64 -7.17 -4.96
C THR A 138 -18.28 -6.08 -5.96
N GLU A 139 -19.16 -5.13 -6.17
CA GLU A 139 -18.82 -3.91 -6.91
C GLU A 139 -18.12 -2.91 -5.99
N LEU A 140 -16.99 -2.35 -6.45
CA LEU A 140 -16.24 -1.30 -5.78
C LEU A 140 -15.96 -0.17 -6.78
N PRO A 141 -15.82 1.09 -6.34
CA PRO A 141 -15.56 2.22 -7.24
C PRO A 141 -14.14 2.12 -7.83
N VAL A 142 -14.06 1.59 -9.04
CA VAL A 142 -12.79 1.35 -9.75
C VAL A 142 -12.97 1.55 -11.25
N ASN A 143 -11.98 2.14 -11.92
CA ASN A 143 -11.97 2.29 -13.36
C ASN A 143 -10.56 2.21 -13.95
N SER A 144 -10.47 2.48 -15.27
CA SER A 144 -9.20 2.59 -15.99
C SER A 144 -8.32 1.35 -15.85
N VAL A 145 -8.94 0.17 -15.82
CA VAL A 145 -8.23 -1.09 -15.61
C VAL A 145 -7.43 -1.46 -16.84
N GLN A 146 -6.12 -1.62 -16.67
CA GLN A 146 -5.22 -2.15 -17.69
C GLN A 146 -4.56 -3.43 -17.15
N GLY A 147 -4.39 -4.42 -18.01
CA GLY A 147 -3.85 -5.72 -17.61
C GLY A 147 -2.93 -6.33 -18.65
N ARG A 148 -1.93 -7.08 -18.17
CA ARG A 148 -1.01 -7.87 -18.97
C ARG A 148 -0.76 -9.22 -18.31
N VAL A 149 -0.69 -10.27 -19.12
CA VAL A 149 -0.25 -11.61 -18.72
C VAL A 149 0.89 -12.03 -19.63
N ASP A 150 1.98 -12.51 -19.05
CA ASP A 150 3.12 -13.08 -19.75
C ASP A 150 3.61 -14.34 -19.01
N GLY A 151 3.18 -15.50 -19.50
CA GLY A 151 3.29 -16.75 -18.75
C GLY A 151 2.50 -16.68 -17.44
N ASN A 152 3.21 -16.75 -16.30
CA ASN A 152 2.66 -16.61 -14.96
C ASN A 152 2.77 -15.19 -14.40
N LEU A 153 3.49 -14.29 -15.07
CA LEU A 153 3.57 -12.90 -14.64
C LEU A 153 2.26 -12.20 -14.95
N ILE A 154 1.56 -11.76 -13.91
CA ILE A 154 0.34 -10.95 -14.02
C ILE A 154 0.69 -9.52 -13.61
N GLN A 155 0.25 -8.54 -14.40
CA GLN A 155 0.44 -7.13 -14.11
C GLN A 155 -0.86 -6.38 -14.35
N CYS A 156 -1.17 -5.45 -13.45
CA CYS A 156 -2.35 -4.60 -13.55
C CYS A 156 -2.11 -3.19 -13.06
N THR A 157 -2.76 -2.24 -13.73
CA THR A 157 -2.94 -0.88 -13.25
C THR A 157 -4.44 -0.56 -13.22
N PHE A 158 -4.87 0.22 -12.24
CA PHE A 158 -6.27 0.64 -12.10
C PHE A 158 -6.37 1.87 -11.20
N VAL A 159 -7.44 2.64 -11.33
CA VAL A 159 -7.75 3.75 -10.42
C VAL A 159 -8.93 3.37 -9.56
N ALA A 160 -8.82 3.53 -8.25
CA ALA A 160 -9.86 3.18 -7.29
C ALA A 160 -10.13 4.30 -6.29
N THR A 161 -11.40 4.49 -5.92
CA THR A 161 -11.76 5.31 -4.76
C THR A 161 -11.74 4.46 -3.50
N LEU A 162 -10.94 4.84 -2.52
CA LEU A 162 -10.86 4.15 -1.23
C LEU A 162 -11.87 4.73 -0.22
N ASP A 163 -12.64 3.86 0.42
CA ASP A 163 -13.43 4.21 1.59
C ASP A 163 -12.73 3.73 2.86
N LEU A 164 -11.96 4.63 3.48
CA LEU A 164 -11.19 4.38 4.69
C LEU A 164 -11.84 5.01 5.93
N THR A 165 -13.14 5.32 5.88
CA THR A 165 -13.85 6.15 6.89
C THR A 165 -14.05 5.49 8.27
N THR A 166 -13.25 4.48 8.63
CA THR A 166 -13.24 3.96 10.01
C THR A 166 -12.61 4.98 10.96
N THR A 167 -13.07 5.00 12.21
CA THR A 167 -12.68 5.98 13.25
C THR A 167 -11.20 6.01 13.62
N ARG A 168 -10.36 5.16 13.02
CA ARG A 168 -8.93 4.99 13.35
C ARG A 168 -7.96 5.37 12.23
N ALA A 169 -8.40 5.43 10.98
CA ALA A 169 -7.57 5.84 9.87
C ALA A 169 -7.73 7.34 9.59
N ALA A 170 -6.64 8.07 9.37
CA ALA A 170 -6.76 9.31 8.59
C ALA A 170 -7.33 8.93 7.22
N ALA A 171 -8.02 9.85 6.53
CA ALA A 171 -8.80 9.53 5.33
C ALA A 171 -8.02 8.72 4.26
N THR A 172 -6.70 8.85 4.23
CA THR A 172 -5.78 8.19 3.28
C THR A 172 -4.82 7.17 3.93
N SER A 173 -4.94 6.89 5.23
CA SER A 173 -4.05 5.95 5.93
C SER A 173 -4.58 4.52 5.85
N ALA A 174 -3.77 3.60 5.33
CA ALA A 174 -4.12 2.19 5.20
C ALA A 174 -2.88 1.29 5.22
N SER A 175 -3.07 0.01 5.49
CA SER A 175 -2.08 -1.02 5.14
C SER A 175 -2.37 -1.56 3.73
N LEU A 176 -1.30 -1.87 3.01
CA LEU A 176 -1.36 -2.51 1.69
C LEU A 176 -0.85 -3.93 1.80
N SER A 177 -1.56 -4.86 1.16
CA SER A 177 -1.06 -6.22 0.98
C SER A 177 -1.22 -6.67 -0.47
N LEU A 178 -0.32 -7.54 -0.89
CA LEU A 178 -0.36 -8.21 -2.17
C LEU A 178 -0.38 -9.72 -1.93
N SER A 179 -1.37 -10.38 -2.51
CA SER A 179 -1.58 -11.82 -2.39
C SER A 179 -1.70 -12.49 -3.75
N THR A 180 -1.52 -13.80 -3.78
CA THR A 180 -1.73 -14.66 -4.93
C THR A 180 -2.79 -15.70 -4.60
N GLY A 181 -3.50 -16.24 -5.58
CA GLY A 181 -4.35 -17.41 -5.33
C GLY A 181 -4.72 -18.13 -6.61
N THR A 182 -5.44 -19.24 -6.48
CA THR A 182 -5.93 -19.99 -7.64
C THR A 182 -7.12 -19.30 -8.29
N PHE A 183 -7.26 -19.45 -9.60
CA PHE A 183 -8.40 -18.95 -10.35
C PHE A 183 -8.90 -20.06 -11.28
N ASP A 184 -10.20 -20.35 -11.22
CA ASP A 184 -10.85 -21.25 -12.16
C ASP A 184 -11.50 -20.43 -13.28
N SER A 185 -10.94 -20.51 -14.48
CA SER A 185 -11.44 -19.80 -15.67
C SER A 185 -12.81 -20.29 -16.16
N THR A 186 -13.24 -21.48 -15.75
CA THR A 186 -14.54 -22.06 -16.12
C THR A 186 -15.64 -21.57 -15.19
N SER A 187 -15.46 -21.69 -13.88
CA SER A 187 -16.46 -21.26 -12.91
C SER A 187 -16.36 -19.77 -12.54
N GLY A 188 -15.21 -19.14 -12.81
CA GLY A 188 -14.91 -17.78 -12.35
C GLY A 188 -14.56 -17.71 -10.85
N SER A 189 -14.35 -18.86 -10.19
CA SER A 189 -14.09 -18.92 -8.75
C SER A 189 -12.68 -18.49 -8.40
N LEU A 190 -12.57 -17.76 -7.29
CA LEU A 190 -11.31 -17.31 -6.70
C LEU A 190 -11.00 -18.21 -5.50
N GLY A 191 -9.81 -18.82 -5.49
CA GLY A 191 -9.30 -19.57 -4.34
C GLY A 191 -8.84 -18.66 -3.19
N THR A 192 -8.48 -19.29 -2.08
CA THR A 192 -7.93 -18.61 -0.90
C THR A 192 -6.68 -17.80 -1.24
N PRO A 193 -6.60 -16.51 -0.83
CA PRO A 193 -5.40 -15.71 -1.02
C PRO A 193 -4.24 -16.20 -0.16
N ASP A 194 -3.06 -16.22 -0.74
CA ASP A 194 -1.77 -16.45 -0.09
C ASP A 194 -0.99 -15.13 -0.13
N THR A 195 -0.84 -14.49 1.03
CA THR A 195 -0.23 -13.16 1.13
C THR A 195 1.28 -13.24 0.90
N LYS A 196 1.80 -12.40 0.01
CA LYS A 196 3.24 -12.32 -0.34
C LYS A 196 3.90 -11.06 0.20
N PHE A 197 3.14 -9.98 0.30
CA PHE A 197 3.57 -8.70 0.84
C PHE A 197 2.47 -8.13 1.74
N ARG A 198 2.85 -7.54 2.88
CA ARG A 198 1.95 -6.73 3.72
C ARG A 198 2.77 -5.62 4.37
N SER A 199 2.31 -4.38 4.27
CA SER A 199 2.87 -3.24 4.99
C SER A 199 2.17 -3.02 6.32
N GLY A 200 2.76 -2.19 7.19
CA GLY A 200 2.03 -1.50 8.24
C GLY A 200 1.07 -0.44 7.67
N VAL A 201 0.36 0.25 8.57
CA VAL A 201 -0.49 1.39 8.19
C VAL A 201 0.37 2.60 7.85
N VAL A 202 0.14 3.17 6.67
CA VAL A 202 0.88 4.31 6.13
C VAL A 202 -0.11 5.28 5.48
N ASP A 203 0.22 6.57 5.44
CA ASP A 203 -0.51 7.53 4.63
C ASP A 203 -0.19 7.31 3.14
N LEU A 204 -1.16 6.81 2.38
CA LEU A 204 -0.99 6.55 0.95
C LEU A 204 -0.82 7.83 0.11
N SER A 205 -1.17 8.99 0.67
CA SER A 205 -0.95 10.29 0.01
C SER A 205 0.49 10.79 0.17
N ASP A 206 1.24 10.26 1.14
CA ASP A 206 2.66 10.57 1.31
C ASP A 206 3.49 9.68 0.39
N SER A 207 3.72 10.17 -0.84
CA SER A 207 4.58 9.50 -1.81
C SER A 207 6.04 9.29 -1.38
N THR A 208 6.49 9.95 -0.30
CA THR A 208 7.85 9.80 0.25
C THR A 208 7.93 8.75 1.35
N ALA A 209 6.78 8.27 1.83
CA ALA A 209 6.72 7.21 2.82
C ALA A 209 7.28 5.90 2.27
N THR A 210 7.98 5.16 3.14
CA THR A 210 8.57 3.86 2.81
C THR A 210 7.76 2.75 3.43
N ILE A 211 7.39 1.74 2.65
CA ILE A 211 6.78 0.51 3.15
C ILE A 211 7.68 -0.70 2.87
N SER A 212 7.73 -1.58 3.85
CA SER A 212 8.49 -2.84 3.81
C SER A 212 7.54 -4.00 4.09
N ASN A 213 7.98 -5.21 3.75
CA ASN A 213 7.20 -6.42 4.01
C ASN A 213 7.27 -6.83 5.49
N GLU A 214 6.12 -6.85 6.17
CA GLU A 214 5.96 -7.21 7.58
C GLU A 214 5.49 -8.67 7.79
N LEU A 215 5.48 -9.50 6.74
CA LEU A 215 5.15 -10.94 6.90
C LEU A 215 6.17 -11.69 7.76
N THR A 216 7.41 -11.20 7.85
CA THR A 216 8.53 -11.85 8.53
C THR A 216 8.84 -11.27 9.92
N THR A 217 8.16 -10.20 10.34
CA THR A 217 8.39 -9.55 11.64
C THR A 217 7.61 -10.23 12.78
N THR A 218 7.92 -11.50 13.05
CA THR A 218 7.67 -12.12 14.36
C THR A 218 9.01 -12.11 15.10
N ASN A 219 9.17 -11.20 16.07
CA ASN A 219 10.37 -10.97 16.89
C ASN A 219 11.62 -10.40 16.18
N ALA A 220 11.60 -9.11 15.86
CA ALA A 220 12.82 -8.30 15.91
C ALA A 220 12.60 -7.16 16.91
N THR A 221 13.11 -7.35 18.13
CA THR A 221 13.27 -6.25 19.09
C THR A 221 14.16 -5.21 18.42
N THR A 222 13.57 -4.08 18.01
CA THR A 222 14.28 -2.95 17.45
C THR A 222 15.22 -2.39 18.51
N THR A 223 16.49 -2.82 18.48
CA THR A 223 17.54 -2.06 19.13
C THR A 223 17.78 -0.85 18.24
N ALA A 224 17.26 0.30 18.66
CA ALA A 224 17.50 1.58 18.00
C ALA A 224 19.00 1.75 17.78
N THR A 225 19.41 1.95 16.52
CA THR A 225 20.79 2.24 16.16
C THR A 225 21.12 3.65 16.66
N PRO A 226 22.08 3.84 17.59
CA PRO A 226 22.48 5.18 17.99
C PRO A 226 23.29 5.81 16.86
N ALA A 227 23.01 7.07 16.57
CA ALA A 227 23.77 7.88 15.64
C ALA A 227 25.28 7.87 15.98
N VAL A 228 26.11 7.61 14.96
CA VAL A 228 27.57 7.61 15.08
C VAL A 228 28.06 9.05 15.14
N THR A 229 28.46 9.50 16.33
CA THR A 229 29.48 10.54 16.49
C THR A 229 30.61 9.96 17.33
N GLY A 230 31.81 9.97 16.75
CA GLY A 230 32.93 9.17 17.22
C GLY A 230 33.56 9.60 18.55
N HIS A 231 34.32 8.62 19.06
CA HIS A 231 35.45 8.64 19.98
C HIS A 231 35.25 7.87 21.30
N ALA A 232 36.24 7.03 21.54
CA ALA A 232 36.61 6.32 22.76
C ALA A 232 36.01 4.91 23.00
N THR A 233 36.96 4.00 23.18
CA THR A 233 36.93 2.56 23.43
C THR A 233 36.22 2.16 24.72
N THR A 234 35.42 1.10 24.71
CA THR A 234 35.34 0.14 25.83
C THR A 234 34.93 -1.24 25.29
N PHE A 235 35.81 -2.22 25.48
CA PHE A 235 35.61 -3.62 25.09
C PHE A 235 34.89 -4.33 26.25
N GLN A 236 33.58 -4.59 26.14
CA GLN A 236 32.91 -5.52 27.06
C GLN A 236 32.93 -6.92 26.45
N GLN A 237 33.80 -7.75 27.02
CA GLN A 237 33.98 -9.16 26.71
C GLN A 237 32.75 -9.95 27.18
N SER A 238 32.05 -10.60 26.26
CA SER A 238 31.02 -11.59 26.60
C SER A 238 31.70 -12.96 26.73
N LEU A 239 31.80 -13.46 27.95
CA LEU A 239 32.25 -14.82 28.26
C LEU A 239 31.18 -15.82 27.83
N VAL A 240 31.46 -16.60 26.78
CA VAL A 240 30.75 -17.87 26.52
C VAL A 240 31.78 -18.98 26.63
N GLN A 241 31.71 -19.74 27.73
CA GLN A 241 32.50 -20.96 27.91
C GLN A 241 32.00 -22.05 26.96
N VAL A 242 32.87 -22.49 26.05
CA VAL A 242 32.71 -23.72 25.27
C VAL A 242 33.57 -24.79 25.93
N LEU A 243 32.94 -25.81 26.52
CA LEU A 243 33.63 -27.00 27.02
C LEU A 243 33.64 -28.06 25.90
N LEU A 244 34.76 -28.17 25.19
CA LEU A 244 35.06 -29.29 24.30
C LEU A 244 35.90 -30.32 25.07
N ILE A 245 35.36 -31.53 25.27
CA ILE A 245 36.17 -32.69 25.69
C ILE A 245 36.28 -33.61 24.48
N SER A 246 37.41 -33.51 23.78
CA SER A 246 37.89 -34.52 22.85
C SER A 246 39.22 -35.05 23.37
N MET A 247 39.27 -36.32 23.75
CA MET A 247 40.53 -37.07 23.77
C MET A 247 40.28 -38.45 23.21
N GLY A 248 40.65 -38.61 21.93
CA GLY A 248 41.10 -39.90 21.44
C GLY A 248 42.56 -40.07 21.82
N VAL A 249 42.93 -41.26 22.31
CA VAL A 249 44.31 -41.74 22.25
C VAL A 249 44.28 -43.12 21.62
N PHE A 250 44.97 -43.18 20.49
CA PHE A 250 45.26 -44.33 19.65
C PHE A 250 46.52 -45.00 20.23
N THR A 251 46.49 -46.29 20.57
CA THR A 251 47.72 -47.10 20.69
C THR A 251 47.49 -48.54 20.25
N MET A 252 48.22 -48.91 19.19
CA MET A 252 48.45 -50.25 18.67
C MET A 252 49.42 -51.06 19.54
N ALA A 253 49.19 -52.37 19.69
CA ALA A 253 50.19 -53.46 19.79
C ALA A 253 49.41 -54.79 19.90
N LEU A 254 49.37 -55.65 18.88
CA LEU A 254 50.31 -56.76 18.58
C LEU A 254 50.42 -57.81 19.70
N VAL A 255 49.71 -58.94 19.51
CA VAL A 255 50.11 -60.37 19.59
C VAL A 255 48.84 -61.22 19.70
#